data_AF-X1UBV7-F1
#
_entry.id   AF-X1UBV7-F1
#
_cell.length_a   1.000
_cell.length_b   1.000
_cell.length_c   1.000
_cell.angle_alpha   90.00
_cell.angle_beta   90.00
_cell.angle_gamma   90.00
#
_symmetry.space_group_name_H-M   'P 1'
#
loop_
_entity.id
_entity.type
_entity.pdbx_description
1 polymer ?
#
loop_
_entity_poly.entity_id
_entity_poly.type
_entity_poly.pdbx_seq_one_letter_code
_entity_poly.pdbx_strand_id
1 'polypeptide(L)'
;MLTITKQKPLEEVIKYLDQCKGVYIIGCGTCATMLHTGGKSEVLAMKKGLEAAGRKVTGWMVIPTACDTLTKEALSENVEALKA
;
A
#
# COMPACT_ATOMS: atom_id res chain seq x y z
N MET A 1 -2.72 12.68 -16.26
CA MET A 1 -1.24 12.62 -16.18
C MET A 1 -0.86 11.21 -15.74
N LEU A 2 0.13 10.59 -16.38
CA LEU A 2 0.65 9.27 -15.97
C LEU A 2 1.93 9.48 -15.16
N THR A 3 2.00 8.85 -13.99
CA THR A 3 3.22 8.82 -13.17
C THR A 3 3.99 7.55 -13.48
N ILE A 4 5.27 7.68 -13.84
CA ILE A 4 6.16 6.53 -14.07
C ILE A 4 6.91 6.20 -12.79
N THR A 5 6.69 5.00 -12.25
CA THR A 5 7.23 4.53 -10.97
C THR A 5 7.95 3.19 -11.14
N LYS A 6 8.89 2.91 -10.22
CA LYS A 6 9.58 1.61 -10.10
C LYS A 6 9.44 1.11 -8.66
N GLN A 7 9.18 -0.18 -8.49
CA GLN A 7 9.08 -0.81 -7.16
C GLN A 7 10.43 -0.68 -6.44
N LYS A 8 10.40 -0.21 -5.19
CA LYS A 8 11.57 -0.22 -4.30
C LYS A 8 11.91 -1.66 -3.86
N PRO A 9 13.18 -1.96 -3.55
CA PRO A 9 13.55 -3.20 -2.89
C PRO A 9 12.78 -3.37 -1.58
N LEU A 10 12.34 -4.59 -1.29
CA LEU A 10 11.52 -4.87 -0.11
C LEU A 10 12.29 -4.57 1.19
N GLU A 11 13.59 -4.83 1.21
CA GLU A 11 14.46 -4.58 2.37
C GLU A 11 14.53 -3.10 2.72
N GLU A 12 14.56 -2.23 1.70
CA GLU A 12 14.54 -0.78 1.88
C GLU A 12 13.21 -0.33 2.50
N VAL A 13 12.09 -0.86 1.99
CA VAL A 13 10.74 -0.59 2.51
C VAL A 13 10.62 -1.06 3.95
N ILE A 14 11.09 -2.27 4.26
CA ILE A 14 11.10 -2.80 5.63
C ILE A 14 11.89 -1.87 6.54
N LYS A 15 13.09 -1.43 6.14
CA LYS A 15 13.92 -0.53 6.94
C LYS A 15 13.22 0.80 7.24
N TYR A 16 12.51 1.40 6.28
CA TYR A 16 11.73 2.62 6.56
C TYR A 16 10.60 2.40 7.56
N LEU A 17 10.04 1.18 7.57
CA LEU A 17 8.93 0.81 8.43
C LEU A 17 9.37 0.35 9.83
N ASP A 18 10.67 0.30 10.14
CA ASP A 18 11.20 -0.16 11.45
C ASP A 18 10.59 0.56 12.65
N GLN A 19 10.28 1.83 12.50
CA GLN A 19 9.70 2.65 13.57
C GLN A 19 8.16 2.52 13.66
N CYS A 20 7.53 1.81 12.73
CA CYS A 20 6.08 1.67 12.66
C CYS A 20 5.62 0.36 13.31
N LYS A 21 4.63 0.44 14.22
CA LYS A 21 4.05 -0.72 14.91
C LYS A 21 3.08 -1.53 14.05
N GLY A 22 2.51 -0.89 13.03
CA GLY A 22 1.55 -1.50 12.10
C GLY A 22 1.49 -0.71 10.81
N VAL A 23 1.16 -1.41 9.72
CA VAL A 23 1.17 -0.83 8.37
C VAL A 23 -0.15 -1.14 7.68
N TYR A 24 -0.74 -0.15 7.04
CA TYR A 24 -1.89 -0.32 6.15
C TYR A 24 -1.45 0.00 4.72
N ILE A 25 -1.79 -0.88 3.77
CA ILE A 25 -1.25 -0.79 2.41
C ILE A 25 -2.32 -0.27 1.47
N ILE A 26 -2.04 0.80 0.74
CA ILE A 26 -2.96 1.39 -0.24
C ILE A 26 -2.31 1.32 -1.62
N GLY A 27 -2.97 0.62 -2.54
CA GLY A 27 -2.62 0.57 -3.97
C GLY A 27 -3.48 1.49 -4.83
N CYS A 28 -3.05 1.72 -6.07
CA CYS A 28 -3.75 2.52 -7.06
C CYS A 28 -4.06 1.69 -8.31
N GLY A 29 -5.34 1.62 -8.68
CA GLY A 29 -5.87 0.85 -9.80
C GLY A 29 -5.45 1.34 -11.18
N THR A 30 -4.94 2.56 -11.30
CA THR A 30 -4.61 3.20 -12.59
C THR A 30 -3.12 3.06 -12.95
N CYS A 31 -2.32 4.12 -12.74
CA CYS A 31 -0.92 4.16 -13.18
C CYS A 31 -0.02 3.17 -12.43
N ALA A 32 -0.27 2.93 -11.14
CA ALA A 32 0.52 1.99 -10.35
C ALA A 32 0.27 0.52 -10.74
N THR A 33 -0.96 0.17 -11.11
CA THR A 33 -1.27 -1.14 -11.70
C THR A 33 -0.61 -1.32 -13.06
N MET A 34 -0.72 -0.33 -13.97
CA MET A 34 -0.12 -0.41 -15.31
C MET A 34 1.40 -0.62 -15.26
N LEU A 35 2.05 -0.09 -14.23
CA LEU A 35 3.51 -0.17 -14.05
C LEU A 35 3.95 -1.27 -13.10
N HIS A 36 3.03 -2.11 -12.61
CA HIS A 36 3.34 -3.18 -11.65
C HIS A 36 4.11 -2.68 -10.41
N THR A 37 3.67 -1.57 -9.85
CA THR A 37 4.28 -0.97 -8.64
C THR A 37 3.31 -0.73 -7.49
N GLY A 38 2.02 -0.95 -7.70
CA GLY A 38 1.00 -0.70 -6.68
C GLY A 38 -0.40 -1.13 -7.08
N GLY A 39 -0.54 -2.06 -8.01
CA GLY A 39 -1.80 -2.73 -8.29
C GLY A 39 -2.10 -3.83 -7.26
N LYS A 40 -3.18 -4.57 -7.48
CA LYS A 40 -3.67 -5.59 -6.54
C LYS A 40 -2.63 -6.69 -6.29
N SER A 41 -1.95 -7.17 -7.33
CA SER A 41 -0.89 -8.17 -7.23
C SER A 41 0.27 -7.68 -6.37
N GLU A 42 0.71 -6.44 -6.60
CA GLU A 42 1.85 -5.86 -5.88
C GLU A 42 1.52 -5.57 -4.41
N VAL A 43 0.31 -5.07 -4.14
CA VAL A 43 -0.17 -4.85 -2.76
C VAL A 43 -0.23 -6.17 -1.99
N LEU A 44 -0.73 -7.25 -2.60
CA LEU A 44 -0.77 -8.56 -1.96
C LEU A 44 0.62 -9.17 -1.76
N ALA A 45 1.52 -8.99 -2.72
CA ALA A 45 2.92 -9.41 -2.59
C ALA A 45 3.63 -8.66 -1.46
N MET A 46 3.42 -7.34 -1.38
CA MET A 46 3.97 -6.49 -0.32
C MET A 46 3.41 -6.84 1.05
N LYS A 47 2.09 -7.11 1.15
CA LYS A 47 1.49 -7.65 2.37
C LYS A 47 2.22 -8.90 2.84
N LYS A 48 2.37 -9.90 1.97
CA LYS A 48 3.05 -11.16 2.31
C LYS A 48 4.49 -10.94 2.73
N GLY A 49 5.22 -10.07 2.03
CA GLY A 49 6.60 -9.73 2.36
C GLY A 49 6.74 -9.07 3.73
N LEU A 50 5.83 -8.15 4.07
CA LEU A 50 5.83 -7.47 5.36
C LEU A 50 5.42 -8.41 6.51
N GLU A 51 4.41 -9.26 6.29
CA GLU A 51 4.01 -10.27 7.27
C GLU A 51 5.12 -11.31 7.51
N ALA A 52 5.82 -11.75 6.45
CA ALA A 52 6.97 -12.65 6.56
C ALA A 52 8.16 -12.01 7.30
N ALA A 53 8.31 -10.69 7.20
CA ALA A 53 9.29 -9.92 7.96
C ALA A 53 8.85 -9.63 9.41
N GLY A 54 7.72 -10.20 9.87
CA GLY A 54 7.23 -10.04 11.23
C GLY A 54 6.50 -8.72 11.50
N ARG A 55 6.13 -7.95 10.46
CA ARG A 55 5.34 -6.73 10.62
C ARG A 55 3.85 -7.00 10.61
N LYS A 56 3.12 -6.28 11.46
CA LYS A 56 1.65 -6.31 11.49
C LYS A 56 1.08 -5.48 10.33
N VAL A 57 0.49 -6.15 9.36
CA VAL A 57 -0.32 -5.48 8.32
C VAL A 57 -1.77 -5.42 8.81
N THR A 58 -2.29 -4.22 9.06
CA THR A 58 -3.64 -4.04 9.63
C THR A 58 -4.73 -4.14 8.57
N GLY A 59 -4.38 -3.92 7.32
CA GLY A 59 -5.27 -4.08 6.18
C GLY A 59 -4.63 -3.63 4.89
N TRP A 60 -5.38 -3.80 3.81
CA TRP A 60 -4.98 -3.31 2.50
C TRP A 60 -6.21 -2.97 1.66
N MET A 61 -6.02 -2.03 0.73
CA MET A 61 -7.04 -1.70 -0.26
C MET A 61 -6.38 -1.25 -1.57
N VAL A 62 -7.16 -1.28 -2.64
CA VAL A 62 -6.78 -0.69 -3.92
C VAL A 62 -7.87 0.28 -4.31
N ILE A 63 -7.52 1.57 -4.39
CA ILE A 63 -8.44 2.61 -4.84
C ILE A 63 -8.31 2.82 -6.35
N PRO A 64 -9.38 3.23 -7.06
CA PRO A 64 -9.32 3.40 -8.51
C PRO A 64 -8.23 4.39 -8.95
N THR A 65 -8.17 5.53 -8.24
CA THR A 65 -7.23 6.62 -8.53
C THR A 65 -6.74 7.24 -7.22
N ALA A 66 -5.45 7.09 -6.93
CA ALA A 66 -4.84 7.61 -5.70
C ALA A 66 -4.41 9.09 -5.78
N CYS A 67 -4.22 9.62 -6.99
CA CYS A 67 -3.88 11.03 -7.19
C CYS A 67 -5.08 11.98 -7.10
N ASP A 68 -6.28 11.44 -6.84
CA ASP A 68 -7.51 12.20 -6.61
C ASP A 68 -7.83 12.25 -5.11
N THR A 69 -8.68 13.20 -4.72
CA THR A 69 -9.22 13.40 -3.37
C THR A 69 -9.97 12.17 -2.81
N LEU A 70 -10.37 11.24 -3.68
CA LEU A 70 -10.98 9.94 -3.34
C LEU A 70 -10.21 9.14 -2.28
N THR A 71 -8.89 9.32 -2.19
CA THR A 71 -8.06 8.65 -1.17
C THR A 71 -8.51 8.99 0.25
N LYS A 72 -8.91 10.24 0.51
CA LYS A 72 -9.33 10.69 1.85
C LYS A 72 -10.67 10.08 2.25
N GLU A 73 -11.59 10.01 1.30
CA GLU A 73 -12.93 9.43 1.48
C GLU A 73 -12.82 7.92 1.72
N ALA A 74 -12.06 7.23 0.87
CA ALA A 74 -11.78 5.80 1.02
C ALA A 74 -11.09 5.47 2.35
N LEU A 75 -10.17 6.33 2.80
CA LEU A 75 -9.53 6.17 4.11
C LEU A 75 -10.54 6.34 5.25
N SER A 76 -11.45 7.32 5.16
CA SER A 76 -12.46 7.60 6.18
C SER A 76 -13.43 6.43 6.41
N GLU A 77 -13.78 5.69 5.35
CA GLU A 77 -14.60 4.48 5.43
C GLU A 77 -13.87 3.29 6.06
N ASN A 78 -12.54 3.27 5.98
CA ASN A 78 -11.70 2.16 6.44
C ASN A 78 -10.95 2.47 7.75
N VAL A 79 -11.29 3.56 8.44
CA VAL A 79 -10.62 4.00 9.68
C VAL A 79 -10.60 2.92 10.77
N GLU A 80 -11.64 2.09 10.85
CA GLU A 80 -11.70 1.02 11.84
C GLU A 80 -10.60 -0.03 11.64
N ALA A 81 -10.19 -0.28 10.39
CA ALA A 81 -9.06 -1.17 10.09
C ALA A 81 -7.68 -0.55 10.42
N LEU A 82 -7.60 0.77 10.60
CA LEU A 82 -6.37 1.47 10.99
C LEU A 82 -6.14 1.51 12.50
N LYS A 83 -7.21 1.40 13.31
CA LYS A 83 -7.14 1.47 14.78
C LYS A 83 -6.62 0.18 15.45
N ALA A 84 -6.31 -0.86 14.67
CA ALA A 84 -6.04 -2.23 15.15
C ALA A 84 -4.61 -2.50 15.64
#